data_AF-A0A084WC44-F1
#
_entry.id   AF-A0A084WC44-F1
#
_cell.length_a   1.000
_cell.length_b   1.000
_cell.length_c   1.000
_cell.angle_alpha   90.00
_cell.angle_beta   90.00
_cell.angle_gamma   90.00
#
_symmetry.space_group_name_H-M   'P 1'
#
loop_
_entity.id
_entity.type
_entity.pdbx_description
1 polymer ?
#
loop_
_entity_poly.entity_id
_entity_poly.type
_entity_poly.pdbx_seq_one_letter_code
_entity_poly.pdbx_strand_id
1 'polypeptide(L)'
;MVAFGIEVYINKPQSEPRVYNYWLNTTVVDPTSKNFTLYEPTAVIRAGDLFDYVIVKQYKRGNTRWYDCNAFRVKGSLIKEIRQGQTESYKPHADDENNKESLKTPQNNTTVNDSALITNTFVLAENADVTTESALREFIITRLTALLPLVDWNNTITEVFRWKSKFSFDVKTPEEKRKILRLLEKNKKAAEVVLNFDNMETLDNNEDYDYDEEE
;
A
#
# COMPACT_ATOMS: atom_id res chain seq x y z
N MET A 1 -6.77 -16.17 11.93
CA MET A 1 -6.75 -15.28 10.76
C MET A 1 -5.58 -14.33 10.94
N VAL A 2 -4.86 -13.98 9.87
CA VAL A 2 -3.64 -13.15 9.93
C VAL A 2 -3.76 -11.84 9.15
N ALA A 3 -4.69 -11.78 8.19
CA ALA A 3 -5.04 -10.56 7.48
C ALA A 3 -6.52 -10.61 7.10
N PHE A 4 -7.12 -9.42 7.02
CA PHE A 4 -8.48 -9.17 6.57
C PHE A 4 -8.42 -8.09 5.49
N GLY A 5 -9.10 -8.30 4.37
CA GLY A 5 -9.18 -7.32 3.29
C GLY A 5 -10.57 -7.21 2.69
N ILE A 6 -10.80 -6.13 1.98
CA ILE A 6 -12.02 -5.85 1.23
C ILE A 6 -11.64 -5.28 -0.14
N GLU A 7 -12.13 -5.93 -1.20
CA GLU A 7 -12.23 -5.31 -2.53
C GLU A 7 -13.56 -4.59 -2.61
N VAL A 8 -13.54 -3.33 -3.02
CA VAL A 8 -14.74 -2.49 -3.14
C VAL A 8 -14.99 -2.13 -4.58
N TYR A 9 -16.24 -2.29 -5.02
CA TYR A 9 -16.72 -1.99 -6.35
C TYR A 9 -17.89 -1.02 -6.23
N ILE A 10 -17.76 0.16 -6.85
CA ILE A 10 -18.77 1.23 -6.76
C ILE A 10 -19.35 1.45 -8.15
N ASN A 11 -20.68 1.31 -8.25
CA ASN A 11 -21.46 1.50 -9.48
C ASN A 11 -20.93 0.70 -10.67
N LYS A 12 -20.31 -0.47 -10.41
CA LYS A 12 -19.78 -1.35 -11.45
C LYS A 12 -20.87 -2.30 -11.97
N PRO A 13 -21.03 -2.44 -13.29
CA PRO A 13 -21.91 -3.44 -13.87
C PRO A 13 -21.32 -4.85 -13.70
N GLN A 14 -22.16 -5.85 -13.44
CA GLN A 14 -21.72 -7.25 -13.27
C GLN A 14 -21.18 -7.90 -14.56
N SER A 15 -21.35 -7.25 -15.71
CA SER A 15 -20.98 -7.78 -17.03
C SER A 15 -19.55 -7.47 -17.46
N GLU A 16 -18.80 -6.67 -16.69
CA GLU A 16 -17.42 -6.30 -16.99
C GLU A 16 -16.43 -7.08 -16.11
N PRO A 17 -15.16 -7.27 -16.55
CA PRO A 17 -14.13 -7.80 -15.67
C PRO A 17 -14.06 -6.95 -14.40
N ARG A 18 -14.15 -7.62 -13.24
CA ARG A 18 -14.24 -6.98 -11.92
C ARG A 18 -12.92 -6.28 -11.59
N VAL A 19 -12.77 -5.04 -12.05
CA VAL A 19 -11.73 -4.12 -11.58
C VAL A 19 -12.28 -3.38 -10.37
N TYR A 20 -11.69 -3.65 -9.20
CA TYR A 20 -12.05 -2.99 -7.95
C TYR A 20 -11.72 -1.49 -8.01
N ASN A 21 -12.54 -0.68 -7.35
CA ASN A 21 -12.26 0.75 -7.15
C ASN A 21 -11.25 0.96 -6.03
N TYR A 22 -11.36 0.17 -4.96
CA TYR A 22 -10.50 0.24 -3.79
C TYR A 22 -10.15 -1.16 -3.31
N TRP A 23 -8.91 -1.35 -2.89
CA TRP A 23 -8.45 -2.54 -2.18
C TRP A 23 -7.91 -2.11 -0.82
N LEU A 24 -8.57 -2.57 0.22
CA LEU A 24 -8.25 -2.20 1.61
C LEU A 24 -7.92 -3.45 2.37
N ASN A 25 -6.88 -3.42 3.18
CA ASN A 25 -6.56 -4.54 4.06
C ASN A 25 -6.01 -4.08 5.40
N THR A 26 -6.06 -4.98 6.36
CA THR A 26 -5.49 -4.79 7.68
C THR A 26 -5.15 -6.14 8.29
N THR A 27 -4.10 -6.17 9.09
CA THR A 27 -3.78 -7.29 9.98
C THR A 27 -4.19 -6.98 11.42
N VAL A 28 -4.56 -5.72 11.68
CA VAL A 28 -4.84 -5.18 13.01
C VAL A 28 -6.34 -5.31 13.31
N VAL A 29 -6.60 -5.99 14.42
CA VAL A 29 -7.93 -6.00 15.04
C VAL A 29 -7.96 -4.87 16.06
N ASP A 30 -9.01 -4.05 16.04
CA ASP A 30 -9.26 -3.11 17.12
C ASP A 30 -9.39 -3.91 18.43
N PRO A 31 -8.49 -3.70 19.41
CA PRO A 31 -8.45 -4.51 20.62
C PRO A 31 -9.71 -4.33 21.48
N THR A 32 -10.40 -3.20 21.36
CA THR A 32 -11.60 -2.85 22.12
C THR A 32 -12.84 -3.46 21.47
N SER A 33 -13.05 -3.18 20.18
CA SER A 33 -14.28 -3.61 19.48
C SER A 33 -14.19 -5.03 18.92
N LYS A 34 -12.98 -5.62 18.88
CA LYS A 34 -12.66 -6.91 18.22
C LYS A 34 -13.05 -6.94 16.74
N ASN A 35 -13.21 -5.77 16.13
CA ASN A 35 -13.54 -5.61 14.72
C ASN A 35 -12.29 -5.25 13.92
N PHE A 36 -12.32 -5.57 12.63
CA PHE A 36 -11.40 -4.97 11.68
C PHE A 36 -11.99 -3.65 11.22
N THR A 37 -11.21 -2.58 11.28
CA THR A 37 -11.60 -1.27 10.75
C THR A 37 -10.66 -0.92 9.61
N LEU A 38 -11.24 -0.67 8.44
CA LEU A 38 -10.54 -0.25 7.24
C LEU A 38 -10.92 1.20 6.96
N TYR A 39 -9.93 2.01 6.60
CA TYR A 39 -10.12 3.44 6.35
C TYR A 39 -9.54 3.81 4.98
N GLU A 40 -10.35 4.47 4.16
CA GLU A 40 -9.96 4.96 2.83
C GLU A 40 -10.28 6.46 2.75
N PRO A 41 -9.29 7.34 2.93
CA PRO A 41 -9.51 8.79 2.95
C PRO A 41 -9.91 9.37 1.59
N THR A 42 -9.59 8.67 0.49
CA THR A 42 -9.85 9.15 -0.87
C THR A 42 -11.14 8.59 -1.47
N ALA A 43 -11.87 7.74 -0.74
CA ALA A 43 -13.11 7.15 -1.21
C ALA A 43 -14.19 8.21 -1.38
N VAL A 44 -14.67 8.38 -2.61
CA VAL A 44 -15.81 9.25 -2.90
C VAL A 44 -17.05 8.39 -3.03
N ILE A 45 -17.86 8.35 -1.96
CA ILE A 45 -19.09 7.56 -1.88
C ILE A 45 -20.28 8.50 -1.71
N ARG A 46 -21.33 8.32 -2.52
CA ARG A 46 -22.55 9.13 -2.51
C ARG A 46 -23.77 8.31 -2.12
N ALA A 47 -24.78 9.00 -1.61
CA ALA A 47 -26.07 8.38 -1.34
C ALA A 47 -26.68 7.85 -2.66
N GLY A 48 -27.13 6.60 -2.65
CA GLY A 48 -27.73 5.93 -3.81
C GLY A 48 -26.75 5.08 -4.62
N ASP A 49 -25.43 5.24 -4.43
CA ASP A 49 -24.42 4.41 -5.08
C ASP A 49 -24.66 2.93 -4.80
N LEU A 50 -24.46 2.09 -5.82
CA LEU A 50 -24.41 0.65 -5.68
C LEU A 50 -23.02 0.27 -5.17
N PHE A 51 -22.96 -0.21 -3.95
CA PHE A 51 -21.74 -0.66 -3.28
C PHE A 51 -21.73 -2.19 -3.28
N ASP A 52 -20.76 -2.77 -3.96
CA ASP A 52 -20.49 -4.20 -3.98
C ASP A 52 -19.09 -4.46 -3.44
N TYR A 53 -18.88 -5.60 -2.78
CA TYR A 53 -17.61 -5.88 -2.12
C TYR A 53 -17.35 -7.36 -1.91
N VAL A 54 -16.05 -7.70 -1.91
CA VAL A 54 -15.56 -9.04 -1.62
C VAL A 54 -14.73 -8.97 -0.36
N ILE A 55 -15.04 -9.81 0.62
CA ILE A 55 -14.20 -9.96 1.82
C ILE A 55 -13.12 -10.99 1.52
N VAL A 56 -11.89 -10.65 1.88
CA VAL A 56 -10.73 -11.54 1.76
C VAL A 56 -10.18 -11.85 3.15
N LYS A 57 -10.11 -13.14 3.48
CA LYS A 57 -9.57 -13.62 4.76
C LYS A 57 -8.33 -14.45 4.52
N GLN A 58 -7.22 -14.06 5.12
CA GLN A 58 -5.97 -14.83 5.08
C GLN A 58 -5.77 -15.58 6.40
N TYR A 59 -5.45 -16.87 6.32
CA TYR A 59 -5.22 -17.72 7.48
C TYR A 59 -3.75 -18.12 7.57
N LYS A 60 -3.22 -18.23 8.81
CA LYS A 60 -1.80 -18.50 9.08
C LYS A 60 -1.27 -19.79 8.42
N ARG A 61 -2.14 -20.78 8.25
CA ARG A 61 -1.82 -22.13 7.74
C ARG A 61 -2.92 -22.65 6.82
N GLY A 62 -3.36 -21.83 5.87
CA GLY A 62 -4.39 -22.25 4.92
C GLY A 62 -4.57 -21.25 3.80
N ASN A 63 -5.43 -21.61 2.85
CA ASN A 63 -5.71 -20.80 1.68
C ASN A 63 -6.38 -19.48 2.10
N THR A 64 -6.05 -18.43 1.35
CA THR A 64 -6.88 -17.22 1.31
C THR A 64 -8.30 -17.62 0.91
N ARG A 65 -9.28 -17.01 1.57
CA ARG A 65 -10.69 -17.23 1.26
C ARG A 65 -11.34 -15.92 0.86
N TRP A 66 -12.04 -15.96 -0.26
CA TRP A 66 -12.81 -14.86 -0.80
C TRP A 66 -14.29 -15.11 -0.53
N TYR A 67 -15.00 -14.06 -0.14
CA TYR A 67 -16.40 -14.11 0.18
C TYR A 67 -17.10 -12.97 -0.56
N ASP A 68 -17.77 -13.31 -1.65
CA ASP A 68 -18.68 -12.39 -2.33
C ASP A 68 -19.78 -11.98 -1.35
N CYS A 69 -19.93 -10.67 -1.19
CA CYS A 69 -21.01 -10.12 -0.40
C CYS A 69 -22.12 -9.59 -1.32
N ASN A 70 -23.31 -9.45 -0.77
CA ASN A 70 -24.41 -8.89 -1.54
C ASN A 70 -24.21 -7.39 -1.70
N ALA A 71 -24.28 -6.93 -2.95
CA ALA A 71 -24.31 -5.52 -3.25
C ALA A 71 -25.49 -4.83 -2.55
N PHE A 72 -25.28 -3.60 -2.09
CA PHE A 72 -26.31 -2.79 -1.46
C PHE A 72 -26.25 -1.34 -1.94
N ARG A 73 -27.36 -0.61 -1.78
CA ARG A 73 -27.37 0.83 -2.05
C ARG A 73 -26.97 1.62 -0.81
N VAL A 74 -26.04 2.54 -0.98
CA VAL A 74 -25.57 3.40 0.10
C VAL A 74 -26.72 4.30 0.54
N LYS A 75 -27.14 4.14 1.79
CA LYS A 75 -28.14 5.03 2.41
C LYS A 75 -27.44 6.28 2.89
N GLY A 76 -27.89 7.45 2.44
CA GLY A 76 -27.30 8.74 2.85
C GLY A 76 -27.28 8.94 4.37
N SER A 77 -28.25 8.38 5.10
CA SER A 77 -28.29 8.43 6.58
C SER A 77 -27.15 7.67 7.27
N LEU A 78 -26.44 6.79 6.56
CA LEU A 78 -25.29 6.04 7.07
C LEU A 78 -23.95 6.68 6.68
N ILE A 79 -23.96 7.66 5.77
CA ILE A 79 -22.76 8.44 5.43
C ILE A 79 -22.52 9.40 6.59
N LYS A 80 -21.46 9.14 7.35
CA LYS A 80 -20.97 10.08 8.35
C LYS A 80 -20.10 11.10 7.64
N GLU A 81 -20.53 12.35 7.64
CA GLU A 81 -19.70 13.46 7.18
C GLU A 81 -18.48 13.55 8.10
N ILE A 82 -17.29 13.30 7.55
CA ILE A 82 -16.04 13.56 8.26
C ILE A 82 -15.92 15.08 8.33
N ARG A 83 -16.38 15.67 9.43
CA ARG A 83 -16.17 17.10 9.71
C ARG A 83 -14.66 17.34 9.70
N GLN A 84 -14.19 18.21 8.81
CA GLN A 84 -12.82 18.73 8.82
C GLN A 84 -12.53 19.24 10.23
N GLY A 85 -11.73 18.49 10.99
CA GLY A 85 -11.54 18.69 12.42
C GLY A 85 -10.89 17.53 13.17
N GLN A 86 -10.80 16.33 12.56
CA GLN A 86 -10.01 15.20 13.09
C GLN A 86 -8.81 14.80 12.23
N THR A 87 -8.52 15.55 11.16
CA THR A 87 -7.19 15.53 10.56
C THR A 87 -6.32 16.40 11.45
N GLU A 88 -5.32 15.84 12.12
CA GLU A 88 -4.25 16.64 12.71
C GLU A 88 -3.69 17.53 11.59
N SER A 89 -4.01 18.81 11.69
CA SER A 89 -3.56 19.85 10.79
C SER A 89 -2.04 19.87 10.82
N TYR A 90 -1.39 19.31 9.80
CA TYR A 90 -0.03 19.69 9.45
C TYR A 90 -0.03 21.20 9.17
N LYS A 91 0.30 21.99 10.19
CA LYS A 91 0.69 23.38 9.99
C LYS A 91 2.12 23.35 9.47
N PRO A 92 2.41 23.90 8.28
CA PRO A 92 3.79 24.11 7.88
C PRO A 92 4.41 25.08 8.89
N HIS A 93 5.47 24.64 9.56
CA HIS A 93 6.32 25.52 10.36
C HIS A 93 6.92 26.55 9.39
N ALA A 94 6.45 27.78 9.48
CA ALA A 94 7.14 28.93 8.91
C ALA A 94 8.28 29.25 9.89
N ASP A 95 9.47 28.73 9.61
CA ASP A 95 10.68 29.20 10.25
C ASP A 95 11.32 30.25 9.35
N ASP A 96 11.40 31.45 9.92
CA ASP A 96 12.03 32.65 9.40
C ASP A 96 13.47 32.39 8.90
N GLU A 97 13.79 33.09 7.83
CA GLU A 97 15.11 33.24 7.24
C GLU A 97 16.15 33.66 8.28
N ASN A 98 17.27 32.93 8.39
CA ASN A 98 18.57 33.55 8.12
C ASN A 98 19.75 32.56 8.02
N ASN A 99 20.60 32.89 7.05
CA ASN A 99 22.00 32.50 6.86
C ASN A 99 22.35 31.18 6.16
N LYS A 100 22.43 31.32 4.83
CA LYS A 100 23.65 31.25 4.01
C LYS A 100 24.35 29.89 3.81
N GLU A 101 24.31 29.49 2.54
CA GLU A 101 25.46 29.18 1.68
C GLU A 101 25.56 27.73 1.16
N SER A 102 25.03 27.58 -0.07
CA SER A 102 25.57 26.79 -1.18
C SER A 102 25.92 25.32 -0.97
N LEU A 103 25.07 24.44 -1.52
CA LEU A 103 25.53 23.55 -2.58
C LEU A 103 24.38 23.21 -3.54
N LYS A 104 24.53 23.67 -4.78
CA LYS A 104 23.61 23.42 -5.90
C LYS A 104 23.60 21.93 -6.23
N THR A 105 22.43 21.29 -6.19
CA THR A 105 22.21 19.97 -6.81
C THR A 105 21.38 20.17 -8.07
N PRO A 106 21.76 19.59 -9.23
CA PRO A 106 21.09 19.87 -10.49
C PRO A 106 19.67 19.34 -10.50
N GLN A 107 18.76 20.19 -10.95
CA GLN A 107 17.37 19.92 -11.24
C GLN A 107 17.30 19.03 -12.50
N ASN A 108 17.64 17.75 -12.35
CA ASN A 108 17.40 16.78 -13.41
C ASN A 108 15.96 16.29 -13.30
N ASN A 109 15.13 16.89 -14.15
CA ASN A 109 13.80 16.42 -14.51
C ASN A 109 13.92 15.07 -15.22
N THR A 110 14.08 13.99 -14.46
CA THR A 110 13.69 12.67 -14.93
C THR A 110 12.31 12.42 -14.34
N THR A 111 11.31 12.47 -15.21
CA THR A 111 9.92 12.09 -14.95
C THR A 111 9.89 10.68 -14.39
N VAL A 112 9.86 10.57 -13.07
CA VAL A 112 9.28 9.39 -12.41
C VAL A 112 7.83 9.40 -12.85
N ASN A 113 7.45 8.41 -13.65
CA ASN A 113 6.10 8.29 -14.21
C ASN A 113 5.09 8.46 -13.07
N ASP A 114 4.12 9.37 -13.19
CA ASP A 114 3.18 9.67 -12.08
C ASP A 114 2.38 8.44 -11.63
N SER A 115 2.28 7.41 -12.48
CA SER A 115 1.74 6.09 -12.15
C SER A 115 2.53 5.30 -11.09
N ALA A 116 3.77 5.70 -10.78
CA ALA A 116 4.65 5.04 -9.81
C ALA A 116 4.48 5.56 -8.37
N LEU A 117 3.51 6.45 -8.13
CA LEU A 117 3.26 7.12 -6.85
C LEU A 117 1.81 7.00 -6.38
N ILE A 118 1.10 5.96 -6.83
CA ILE A 118 -0.28 5.68 -6.42
C ILE A 118 -0.32 5.34 -4.93
N THR A 119 0.65 4.54 -4.47
CA THR A 119 0.83 4.20 -3.07
C THR A 119 2.16 4.75 -2.55
N ASN A 120 2.33 4.81 -1.23
CA ASN A 120 3.66 5.03 -0.61
C ASN A 120 4.36 3.71 -0.27
N THR A 121 4.02 2.63 -1.00
CA THR A 121 4.41 1.26 -0.64
C THR A 121 5.55 0.74 -1.50
N PHE A 122 6.44 0.00 -0.86
CA PHE A 122 7.45 -0.84 -1.49
C PHE A 122 7.29 -2.30 -1.06
N VAL A 123 7.87 -3.20 -1.84
CA VAL A 123 7.98 -4.62 -1.51
C VAL A 123 9.43 -5.02 -1.47
N LEU A 124 9.83 -5.66 -0.39
CA LEU A 124 11.09 -6.38 -0.26
C LEU A 124 10.85 -7.84 -0.67
N ALA A 125 11.45 -8.24 -1.79
CA ALA A 125 11.37 -9.57 -2.40
C ALA A 125 12.22 -10.61 -1.66
N GLU A 126 12.08 -10.66 -0.34
CA GLU A 126 12.74 -11.63 0.52
C GLU A 126 11.73 -12.32 1.43
N ASN A 127 12.06 -13.55 1.80
CA ASN A 127 11.25 -14.36 2.68
C ASN A 127 12.06 -14.66 3.95
N ALA A 128 11.47 -14.39 5.10
CA ALA A 128 11.99 -14.81 6.40
C ALA A 128 10.84 -15.31 7.27
N ASP A 129 11.10 -16.22 8.21
CA ASP A 129 10.10 -16.73 9.15
C ASP A 129 9.91 -15.78 10.33
N VAL A 130 9.38 -14.59 10.04
CA VAL A 130 9.17 -13.51 11.00
C VAL A 130 7.69 -13.36 11.31
N THR A 131 7.33 -13.44 12.59
CA THR A 131 5.93 -13.63 13.01
C THR A 131 5.30 -12.44 13.71
N THR A 132 6.10 -11.51 14.25
CA THR A 132 5.60 -10.29 14.89
C THR A 132 5.90 -9.07 14.02
N GLU A 133 5.06 -8.04 14.12
CA GLU A 133 5.27 -6.77 13.40
C GLU A 133 6.57 -6.09 13.83
N SER A 134 6.90 -6.12 15.12
CA SER A 134 8.16 -5.59 15.65
C SER A 134 9.39 -6.26 15.03
N ALA A 135 9.39 -7.59 14.98
CA ALA A 135 10.48 -8.35 14.37
C ALA A 135 10.51 -8.18 12.84
N LEU A 136 9.34 -8.02 12.21
CA LEU A 136 9.23 -7.76 10.78
C LEU A 136 9.82 -6.40 10.44
N ARG A 137 9.48 -5.38 11.23
CA ARG A 137 10.01 -4.03 11.11
C ARG A 137 11.52 -4.02 11.30
N GLU A 138 12.01 -4.67 12.35
CA GLU A 138 13.44 -4.79 12.61
C GLU A 138 14.18 -5.52 11.48
N PHE A 139 13.62 -6.61 10.96
CA PHE A 139 14.17 -7.35 9.83
C PHE A 139 14.26 -6.47 8.57
N ILE A 140 13.15 -5.82 8.19
CA ILE A 140 13.09 -4.94 7.01
C ILE A 140 14.09 -3.78 7.17
N ILE A 141 14.12 -3.12 8.32
CA ILE A 141 15.04 -2.01 8.58
C ILE A 141 16.50 -2.46 8.51
N THR A 142 16.84 -3.58 9.14
CA THR A 142 18.20 -4.15 9.10
C THR A 142 18.61 -4.41 7.66
N ARG A 143 17.71 -5.01 6.87
CA ARG A 143 17.99 -5.37 5.48
C ARG A 143 18.14 -4.14 4.59
N LEU A 144 17.23 -3.18 4.71
CA LEU A 144 17.26 -1.95 3.93
C LEU A 144 18.46 -1.07 4.31
N THR A 145 18.86 -1.04 5.57
CA THR A 145 20.08 -0.33 6.02
C THR A 145 21.33 -0.92 5.38
N ALA A 146 21.39 -2.25 5.22
CA ALA A 146 22.51 -2.90 4.53
C ALA A 146 22.54 -2.59 3.02
N LEU A 147 21.37 -2.44 2.37
CA LEU A 147 21.26 -2.16 0.93
C LEU A 147 21.44 -0.67 0.61
N LEU A 148 20.91 0.21 1.45
CA LEU A 148 20.81 1.65 1.28
C LEU A 148 21.13 2.34 2.63
N PRO A 149 22.40 2.38 3.04
CA PRO A 149 22.81 2.87 4.37
C PRO A 149 22.64 4.37 4.56
N LEU A 150 22.42 5.12 3.48
CA LEU A 150 22.24 6.58 3.51
C LEU A 150 20.82 7.02 3.86
N VAL A 151 19.87 6.08 3.96
CA VAL A 151 18.48 6.35 4.29
C VAL A 151 18.22 6.00 5.75
N ASP A 152 17.58 6.90 6.48
CA ASP A 152 17.17 6.65 7.86
C ASP A 152 15.85 5.86 7.91
N TRP A 153 15.96 4.54 7.73
CA TRP A 153 14.80 3.64 7.63
C TRP A 153 13.93 3.60 8.89
N ASN A 154 14.49 3.88 10.07
CA ASN A 154 13.71 3.97 11.31
C ASN A 154 12.69 5.11 11.26
N ASN A 155 13.11 6.24 10.69
CA ASN A 155 12.27 7.42 10.55
C ASN A 155 11.54 7.50 9.21
N THR A 156 11.93 6.74 8.20
CA THR A 156 11.24 6.75 6.90
C THR A 156 10.07 5.76 6.84
N ILE A 157 10.17 4.61 7.51
CA ILE A 157 9.11 3.58 7.48
C ILE A 157 7.99 3.92 8.46
N THR A 158 6.75 3.91 7.98
CA THR A 158 5.55 4.06 8.83
C THR A 158 5.03 2.70 9.26
N GLU A 159 4.75 1.85 8.29
CA GLU A 159 4.08 0.57 8.46
C GLU A 159 4.83 -0.54 7.75
N VAL A 160 4.70 -1.77 8.27
CA VAL A 160 5.23 -2.97 7.65
C VAL A 160 4.17 -4.08 7.67
N PHE A 161 4.10 -4.84 6.60
CA PHE A 161 3.14 -5.93 6.48
C PHE A 161 3.65 -7.00 5.52
N ARG A 162 2.90 -8.10 5.40
CA ARG A 162 3.18 -9.16 4.42
C ARG A 162 2.18 -9.06 3.28
N TRP A 163 2.66 -9.14 2.04
CA TRP A 163 1.84 -9.19 0.83
C TRP A 163 2.31 -10.35 -0.05
N LYS A 164 1.42 -11.28 -0.42
CA LYS A 164 1.73 -12.49 -1.22
C LYS A 164 3.03 -13.19 -0.79
N SER A 165 3.18 -13.44 0.52
CA SER A 165 4.36 -14.04 1.16
C SER A 165 5.65 -13.20 1.18
N LYS A 166 5.66 -12.04 0.52
CA LYS A 166 6.76 -11.05 0.54
C LYS A 166 6.53 -10.03 1.65
N PHE A 167 7.57 -9.26 1.94
CA PHE A 167 7.53 -8.18 2.91
C PHE A 167 7.22 -6.86 2.22
N SER A 168 6.28 -6.10 2.76
CA SER A 168 5.90 -4.77 2.27
C SER A 168 6.10 -3.74 3.35
N PHE A 169 6.42 -2.53 2.94
CA PHE A 169 6.60 -1.42 3.86
C PHE A 169 6.17 -0.11 3.20
N ASP A 170 5.57 0.75 4.03
CA ASP A 170 5.14 2.08 3.64
C ASP A 170 6.16 3.11 4.10
N VAL A 171 6.32 4.16 3.30
CA VAL A 171 7.13 5.32 3.64
C VAL A 171 6.24 6.52 3.95
N LYS A 172 6.72 7.46 4.79
CA LYS A 172 5.86 8.55 5.30
C LYS A 172 5.30 9.43 4.19
N THR A 173 6.09 9.69 3.16
CA THR A 173 5.72 10.68 2.13
C THR A 173 6.01 10.22 0.70
N PRO A 174 5.25 10.70 -0.29
CA PRO A 174 5.57 10.51 -1.71
C PRO A 174 6.95 11.04 -2.08
N GLU A 175 7.42 12.11 -1.42
CA GLU A 175 8.76 12.67 -1.62
C GLU A 175 9.86 11.69 -1.20
N GLU A 176 9.69 10.99 -0.08
CA GLU A 176 10.59 9.92 0.34
C GLU A 176 10.55 8.76 -0.64
N LYS A 177 9.36 8.36 -1.12
CA LYS A 177 9.22 7.34 -2.16
C LYS A 177 10.01 7.71 -3.42
N ARG A 178 9.87 8.95 -3.92
CA ARG A 178 10.65 9.45 -5.07
C ARG A 178 12.16 9.43 -4.81
N LYS A 179 12.60 9.84 -3.61
CA LYS A 179 14.03 9.80 -3.24
C LYS A 179 14.57 8.37 -3.26
N ILE A 180 13.83 7.43 -2.69
CA ILE A 180 14.21 6.01 -2.66
C ILE A 180 14.24 5.42 -4.07
N LEU A 181 13.23 5.69 -4.91
CA LEU A 181 13.23 5.23 -6.30
C LEU A 181 14.49 5.68 -7.06
N ARG A 182 14.89 6.95 -6.91
CA ARG A 182 16.14 7.47 -7.51
C ARG A 182 17.40 6.82 -6.95
N LEU A 183 17.39 6.39 -5.69
CA LEU A 183 18.49 5.63 -5.11
C LEU A 183 18.55 4.21 -5.65
N LEU A 184 17.40 3.56 -5.86
CA LEU A 184 17.30 2.23 -6.45
C LEU A 184 17.78 2.23 -7.90
N GLU A 185 17.42 3.25 -8.70
CA GLU A 185 17.95 3.44 -10.07
C GLU A 185 19.48 3.44 -10.12
N LYS A 186 20.12 4.00 -9.08
CA LYS A 186 21.58 4.08 -8.96
C LYS A 186 22.21 2.85 -8.31
N ASN A 187 21.42 2.01 -7.64
CA ASN A 187 21.89 0.84 -6.90
C ASN A 187 21.15 -0.43 -7.36
N LYS A 188 21.69 -1.06 -8.41
CA LYS A 188 21.11 -2.26 -9.04
C LYS A 188 20.83 -3.39 -8.06
N LYS A 189 21.74 -3.64 -7.11
CA LYS A 189 21.57 -4.69 -6.09
C LYS A 189 20.36 -4.42 -5.18
N ALA A 190 20.14 -3.16 -4.82
CA ALA A 190 18.96 -2.80 -4.04
C ALA A 190 17.68 -2.87 -4.89
N ALA A 191 17.73 -2.47 -6.17
CA ALA A 191 16.59 -2.51 -7.09
C ALA A 191 16.12 -3.93 -7.45
N GLU A 192 17.00 -4.94 -7.38
CA GLU A 192 16.63 -6.36 -7.57
C GLU A 192 15.73 -6.88 -6.43
N VAL A 193 15.84 -6.28 -5.24
CA VAL A 193 15.20 -6.78 -4.02
C VAL A 193 14.09 -5.86 -3.53
N VAL A 194 14.23 -4.54 -3.73
CA VAL A 194 13.25 -3.53 -3.35
C VAL A 194 12.50 -3.08 -4.59
N LEU A 195 11.23 -3.46 -4.64
CA LEU A 195 10.36 -3.28 -5.80
C LEU A 195 9.29 -2.23 -5.51
N ASN A 196 8.98 -1.42 -6.51
CA ASN A 196 7.85 -0.50 -6.42
C ASN A 196 6.54 -1.28 -6.45
N PHE A 197 5.70 -1.10 -5.42
CA PHE A 197 4.40 -1.78 -5.34
C PHE A 197 3.50 -1.43 -6.54
N ASP A 198 3.48 -0.16 -6.94
CA ASP A 198 2.62 0.34 -8.03
C ASP A 198 3.00 -0.23 -9.41
N ASN A 199 4.18 -0.82 -9.55
CA ASN A 199 4.62 -1.43 -10.80
C ASN A 199 4.36 -2.95 -10.83
N MET A 200 3.92 -3.56 -9.73
CA MET A 200 3.76 -5.02 -9.65
C MET A 200 2.53 -5.58 -10.36
N GLU A 201 1.51 -4.77 -10.66
CA GLU A 201 0.33 -5.23 -11.42
C GLU A 201 0.68 -5.71 -12.85
N THR A 202 1.86 -5.39 -13.36
CA THR A 202 2.31 -5.88 -14.67
C THR A 202 3.00 -7.26 -14.66
N LEU A 203 3.28 -7.84 -13.48
CA LEU A 203 4.03 -9.10 -13.37
C LEU A 203 3.15 -10.34 -13.15
N ASP A 204 1.88 -10.17 -12.78
CA ASP A 204 0.94 -11.29 -12.52
C ASP A 204 0.14 -11.73 -13.77
N ASN A 205 0.24 -11.01 -14.88
CA ASN A 205 -0.49 -11.33 -16.13
C ASN A 205 0.25 -12.31 -17.06
N ASN A 206 1.37 -12.88 -16.63
CA ASN A 206 2.25 -13.75 -17.43
C ASN A 206 2.33 -15.20 -16.90
N GLU A 207 1.36 -15.65 -16.11
CA GLU A 207 1.17 -17.10 -15.96
C GLU A 207 0.34 -17.59 -17.15
N ASP A 208 1.07 -17.97 -18.22
CA ASP A 208 0.57 -18.67 -19.40
C ASP A 208 -0.33 -19.84 -18.98
N TYR A 209 -1.63 -19.74 -19.24
CA TYR A 209 -2.52 -20.89 -19.24
C TYR A 209 -2.29 -21.67 -20.54
N ASP A 210 -1.32 -22.59 -20.51
CA ASP A 210 -1.21 -23.65 -21.51
C ASP A 210 -2.44 -24.56 -21.36
N TYR A 211 -3.39 -24.44 -22.28
CA TYR A 211 -4.51 -25.38 -22.39
C TYR A 211 -3.99 -26.61 -23.13
N ASP A 212 -3.73 -27.68 -22.39
CA ASP A 212 -3.58 -29.02 -22.97
C ASP A 212 -4.95 -29.43 -23.56
N GLU A 213 -5.00 -29.43 -24.89
CA GLU A 213 -6.07 -30.00 -25.71
C GLU A 213 -5.93 -31.54 -25.65
N GLU A 214 -6.73 -32.21 -24.82
CA GLU A 214 -6.86 -33.67 -24.87
C GLU A 214 -7.95 -34.05 -25.89
N GLU A 215 -7.54 -34.80 -26.93
CA GLU A 215 -8.36 -35.47 -27.94
C GLU A 215 -8.83 -36.86 -27.47
#